data_AF-A0A5S4FTT9-F1
#
_entry.id   AF-A0A5S4FTT9-F1
#
_cell.length_a   1.000
_cell.length_b   1.000
_cell.length_c   1.000
_cell.angle_alpha   90.00
_cell.angle_beta   90.00
_cell.angle_gamma   90.00
#
_symmetry.space_group_name_H-M   'P 1'
#
loop_
_entity.id
_entity.type
_entity.pdbx_description
1 polymer ?
#
loop_
_entity_poly.entity_id
_entity_poly.type
_entity_poly.pdbx_seq_one_letter_code
_entity_poly.pdbx_strand_id
1 'polypeptide(L)' 'AFARGDDHHPRAVAVATRLPVRLARTGWGGTTLTLPAGTWRDLLTGGLHSGRIPLAHLLGQYPVSLLERHDL' A
#
# COMPACT_ATOMS: atom_id res chain seq x y z
N ALA A 1 1.80 4.06 -6.75
CA ALA A 1 0.50 3.74 -6.17
C ALA A 1 -0.50 4.76 -6.66
N PHE A 2 -1.79 4.42 -6.73
CA PHE A 2 -2.86 5.38 -7.01
C PHE A 2 -4.09 5.04 -6.18
N ALA A 3 -4.90 6.05 -5.89
CA ALA A 3 -6.17 5.89 -5.19
C ALA A 3 -7.35 5.93 -6.18
N ARG A 4 -8.47 5.29 -5.82
CA ARG A 4 -9.75 5.36 -6.52
C ARG A 4 -10.87 5.62 -5.50
N GLY A 5 -11.88 6.37 -5.90
CA GLY A 5 -12.98 6.85 -5.06
C GLY A 5 -13.46 8.20 -5.58
N ASP A 6 -14.27 8.90 -4.79
CA ASP A 6 -14.50 10.34 -5.03
C ASP A 6 -13.29 11.17 -4.56
N ASP A 7 -13.16 12.39 -5.08
CA ASP A 7 -11.98 13.24 -4.86
C ASP A 7 -11.69 13.52 -3.38
N HIS A 8 -12.71 13.44 -2.51
CA HIS A 8 -12.61 13.71 -1.08
C HIS A 8 -12.55 12.43 -0.23
N HIS A 9 -13.04 11.30 -0.74
CA HIS A 9 -13.14 10.03 -0.03
C HIS A 9 -12.61 8.88 -0.90
N PRO A 10 -11.29 8.69 -0.94
CA PRO A 10 -10.71 7.51 -1.57
C PRO A 10 -11.23 6.24 -0.89
N ARG A 11 -11.62 5.24 -1.69
CA ARG A 11 -12.18 3.95 -1.25
C ARG A 11 -11.22 2.80 -1.47
N ALA A 12 -10.32 2.92 -2.44
CA ALA A 12 -9.29 1.92 -2.74
C ALA A 12 -7.94 2.56 -3.02
N VAL A 13 -6.84 1.88 -2.65
CA VAL A 13 -5.47 2.23 -3.02
C VAL A 13 -4.78 1.01 -3.62
N ALA A 14 -4.30 1.15 -4.86
CA ALA A 14 -3.53 0.12 -5.55
C ALA A 14 -2.04 0.43 -5.45
N VAL A 15 -1.25 -0.55 -4.99
CA VAL A 15 0.20 -0.44 -4.84
C VAL A 15 0.87 -1.56 -5.64
N ALA A 16 1.84 -1.20 -6.48
CA ALA A 16 2.56 -2.16 -7.31
C ALA A 16 4.06 -1.88 -7.33
N THR A 17 4.85 -2.95 -7.38
CA THR A 17 6.29 -2.89 -7.57
C THR A 17 6.65 -2.63 -9.04
N ARG A 18 7.62 -1.75 -9.28
CA ARG A 18 8.19 -1.49 -10.61
C ARG A 18 9.69 -1.72 -10.59
N LEU A 19 10.23 -2.23 -11.71
CA LEU A 19 11.65 -2.61 -11.85
C LEU A 19 12.11 -3.64 -10.78
N PRO A 20 11.38 -4.76 -10.60
CA PRO A 20 11.57 -5.67 -9.46
C PRO A 20 12.98 -6.27 -9.37
N VAL A 21 13.63 -6.57 -10.50
CA VAL A 21 15.01 -7.12 -10.51
C VAL A 21 16.01 -6.14 -9.90
N ARG A 22 15.89 -4.85 -10.19
CA ARG A 22 16.76 -3.82 -9.61
C ARG A 22 16.44 -3.62 -8.13
N LEU A 23 15.15 -3.58 -7.80
CA LEU A 23 14.70 -3.42 -6.44
C LEU A 23 15.17 -4.56 -5.53
N ALA A 24 15.15 -5.81 -6.00
CA ALA A 24 15.63 -6.96 -5.22
C ALA A 24 17.11 -6.82 -4.80
N ARG A 25 17.92 -6.07 -5.56
CA ARG A 25 19.33 -5.82 -5.24
C ARG A 25 19.54 -4.68 -4.25
N THR A 26 18.65 -3.68 -4.23
CA THR A 26 18.79 -2.48 -3.38
C THR A 26 17.92 -2.54 -2.14
N GLY A 27 16.88 -3.37 -2.16
CA GLY A 27 15.77 -3.31 -1.21
C GLY A 27 14.97 -2.02 -1.31
N TRP A 28 13.94 -1.92 -0.46
CA TRP A 28 13.10 -0.72 -0.34
C TRP A 28 13.76 0.40 0.48
N GLY A 29 14.76 0.11 1.33
CA GLY A 29 15.33 1.08 2.25
C GLY A 29 14.25 1.75 3.13
N GLY A 30 14.35 3.06 3.33
CA GLY A 30 13.37 3.87 4.06
C GLY A 30 12.13 4.28 3.25
N THR A 31 11.87 3.66 2.10
CA THR A 31 10.74 4.06 1.24
C THR A 31 9.41 3.76 1.94
N THR A 32 8.55 4.78 2.03
CA THR A 32 7.25 4.71 2.69
C THR A 32 6.12 5.14 1.76
N LEU A 33 4.92 4.61 2.01
CA LEU A 33 3.66 5.06 1.43
C LEU A 33 2.83 5.73 2.53
N THR A 34 2.39 6.96 2.30
CA THR A 34 1.40 7.62 3.17
C THR A 34 0.01 7.35 2.62
N LEU A 35 -0.83 6.68 3.40
CA LEU A 35 -2.23 6.48 3.06
C LEU A 35 -3.08 7.71 3.42
N PRO A 36 -4.21 7.92 2.71
CA PRO A 36 -5.21 8.87 3.16
C PRO A 36 -5.71 8.52 4.57
N ALA A 37 -6.07 9.53 5.35
CA ALA A 37 -6.43 9.39 6.77
C ALA A 37 -7.53 8.34 6.99
N GLY A 38 -7.29 7.36 7.86
CA GLY A 38 -8.22 6.27 8.20
C GLY A 38 -7.57 4.90 8.22
N THR A 39 -8.40 3.87 8.36
CA THR A 39 -7.96 2.46 8.39
C THR A 39 -8.22 1.78 7.05
N TRP A 40 -7.22 1.05 6.57
CA TRP A 40 -7.22 0.37 5.29
C TRP A 40 -6.90 -1.10 5.46
N ARG A 41 -7.69 -1.97 4.86
CA ARG A 41 -7.47 -3.41 4.83
C ARG A 41 -6.80 -3.81 3.53
N ASP A 42 -5.69 -4.52 3.58
CA ASP A 42 -5.13 -5.22 2.44
C ASP A 42 -5.99 -6.45 2.15
N LEU A 43 -6.62 -6.47 0.97
CA LEU A 43 -7.50 -7.55 0.55
C LEU A 43 -6.74 -8.85 0.24
N LEU A 44 -5.43 -8.78 -0.04
CA LEU A 44 -4.62 -9.94 -0.40
C LEU A 44 -4.04 -10.65 0.83
N THR A 45 -3.75 -9.90 1.89
CA THR A 45 -3.13 -10.42 3.11
C THR A 45 -4.06 -10.40 4.32
N GLY A 46 -5.13 -9.60 4.28
CA GLY A 46 -6.00 -9.33 5.42
C GLY A 46 -5.43 -8.30 6.41
N GLY A 47 -4.21 -7.79 6.19
CA GLY A 47 -3.55 -6.84 7.08
C GLY A 47 -4.29 -5.50 7.18
N LEU A 48 -4.28 -4.90 8.37
CA LEU A 48 -4.83 -3.55 8.59
C LEU A 48 -3.69 -2.54 8.70
N HIS A 49 -3.85 -1.41 8.02
CA HIS A 49 -2.84 -0.37 7.93
C HIS A 49 -3.46 1.03 8.01
N SER A 50 -2.67 2.00 8.45
CA SER A 50 -3.04 3.41 8.51
C SER A 50 -1.80 4.29 8.44
N GLY A 51 -1.98 5.57 8.10
CA GLY A 51 -0.90 6.56 8.10
C GLY A 51 0.26 6.23 7.16
N ARG A 52 1.49 6.35 7.66
CA ARG A 52 2.73 6.13 6.90
C ARG A 52 3.25 4.70 7.10
N ILE A 53 3.40 3.96 6.01
CA ILE A 53 3.75 2.53 6.04
C ILE A 53 5.04 2.29 5.25
N PRO A 54 6.03 1.57 5.79
CA PRO A 54 7.19 1.12 5.02
C PRO A 54 6.77 0.17 3.89
N LEU A 55 7.25 0.41 2.66
CA LEU A 55 6.94 -0.49 1.54
C LEU A 55 7.52 -1.89 1.72
N ALA A 56 8.62 -2.03 2.45
CA ALA A 56 9.18 -3.33 2.83
C ALA A 56 8.21 -4.17 3.67
N HIS A 57 7.38 -3.52 4.49
CA HIS A 57 6.34 -4.18 5.26
C HIS A 57 5.14 -4.49 4.35
N LEU A 58 4.58 -3.46 3.71
CA LEU A 58 3.35 -3.59 2.93
C LEU A 58 3.45 -4.61 1.80
N LEU A 59 4.61 -4.65 1.12
CA LEU A 59 4.86 -5.50 -0.04
C LEU A 59 5.80 -6.68 0.30
N GLY A 60 5.88 -7.04 1.58
CA GLY A 60 6.76 -8.11 2.05
C GLY A 60 6.27 -9.51 1.71
N GLN A 61 4.95 -9.73 1.75
CA GLN A 61 4.34 -11.02 1.40
C GLN A 61 4.07 -11.13 -0.11
N TYR A 62 3.53 -10.07 -0.72
CA TYR A 62 3.27 -10.01 -2.16
C TYR A 62 3.88 -8.72 -2.74
N PRO A 63 4.41 -8.72 -3.98
CA PRO A 63 5.01 -7.53 -4.61
C PRO A 63 3.97 -6.49 -5.06
N VAL A 64 2.71 -6.67 -4.65
CA VAL A 64 1.55 -5.82 -4.90
C VAL A 64 0.67 -5.83 -3.67
N SER A 65 -0.14 -4.78 -3.49
CA SER A 65 -1.17 -4.71 -2.45
C SER A 65 -2.39 -3.97 -2.98
N LEU A 66 -3.58 -4.41 -2.56
CA LEU A 66 -4.84 -3.74 -2.83
C LEU A 66 -5.50 -3.42 -1.49
N LEU A 67 -5.52 -2.13 -1.18
CA LEU A 67 -6.04 -1.62 0.08
C LEU A 67 -7.46 -1.11 -0.12
N GLU A 68 -8.39 -1.60 0.68
CA GLU A 68 -9.77 -1.13 0.76
C GLU A 68 -9.99 -0.33 2.04
N ARG A 69 -10.81 0.70 1.97
CA ARG A 69 -11.22 1.47 3.13
C ARG A 69 -12.03 0.59 4.10
N HIS A 70 -11.57 0.47 5.35
CA HIS A 70 -12.17 -0.47 6.32
C HIS A 70 -13.06 0.20 7.39
N ASP A 71 -12.84 1.48 7.69
CA ASP A 71 -13.54 2.23 8.73
C ASP A 71 -14.82 2.94 8.23
N LEU A 72 -15.53 2.31 7.29
CA LEU A 72 -16.83 2.80 6.78
C LEU A 72 -18.00 2.24 7.59
#